data_AF-A0AAE4SBD5-F1
#
_entry.id   AF-A0AAE4SBD5-F1
#
_cell.length_a   1.000
_cell.length_b   1.000
_cell.length_c   1.000
_cell.angle_alpha   90.00
_cell.angle_beta   90.00
_cell.angle_gamma   90.00
#
_symmetry.space_group_name_H-M   'P 1'
#
loop_
_entity.id
_entity.type
_entity.pdbx_description
1 polymer ?
#
loop_
_entity_poly.entity_id
_entity_poly.type
_entity_poly.pdbx_seq_one_letter_code
_entity_poly.pdbx_strand_id
1 'polypeptide(L)'
;MTVNEISVQQGKLRCTDGTSVTPEKCRFCLHSRYFVIAGVVERSPALAFCLRERTTKEIDVTKASAVGCAEERGDGYASIGNIIS
;
A
#
# COMPACT_ATOMS: atom_id res chain seq x y z
N MET A 1 -15.45 -2.04 -2.83
CA MET A 1 -14.24 -2.18 -1.98
C MET A 1 -14.05 -0.85 -1.29
N THR A 2 -14.09 -0.85 0.04
CA THR A 2 -13.77 0.35 0.83
C THR A 2 -12.26 0.46 0.91
N VAL A 3 -11.72 1.65 0.67
CA VAL A 3 -10.28 1.92 0.81
C VAL A 3 -10.10 2.77 2.04
N ASN A 4 -9.29 2.30 2.98
CA ASN A 4 -8.92 3.03 4.18
C ASN A 4 -7.58 3.71 3.96
N GLU A 5 -7.52 5.00 4.25
CA GLU A 5 -6.27 5.74 4.21
C GLU A 5 -5.58 5.67 5.58
N ILE A 6 -4.34 5.16 5.58
CA ILE A 6 -3.51 5.04 6.78
C ILE A 6 -2.37 6.05 6.65
N SER A 7 -2.30 7.01 7.57
CA SER A 7 -1.24 8.02 7.59
C SER A 7 0.11 7.42 7.99
N VAL A 8 1.17 7.90 7.35
CA VAL A 8 2.55 7.55 7.69
C VAL A 8 3.01 8.48 8.82
N GLN A 9 3.35 7.91 9.96
CA GLN A 9 3.89 8.61 11.11
C GLN A 9 5.33 8.15 11.37
N GLN A 10 6.27 9.09 11.45
CA GLN A 10 7.69 8.80 11.68
C GLN A 10 8.28 7.77 10.68
N GLY A 11 7.84 7.83 9.41
CA GLY A 11 8.29 6.91 8.35
C GLY A 11 7.71 5.51 8.41
N LYS A 12 6.72 5.26 9.28
CA LYS A 12 6.03 3.97 9.40
C LYS A 12 4.52 4.18 9.35
N LEU A 13 3.79 3.16 8.93
CA LEU A 13 2.35 3.08 9.06
C LEU A 13 1.99 1.88 9.93
N ARG A 14 0.86 1.98 10.64
CA ARG A 14 0.33 0.91 11.47
C ARG A 14 -0.85 0.26 10.76
N CYS A 15 -0.67 -0.99 10.36
CA CYS A 15 -1.73 -1.82 9.76
C CYS A 15 -2.83 -2.10 10.78
N THR A 16 -4.00 -2.57 10.32
CA THR A 16 -5.16 -2.82 11.20
C THR A 16 -4.95 -3.96 12.19
N ASP A 17 -4.05 -4.91 11.88
CA ASP A 17 -3.62 -5.98 12.78
C ASP A 17 -2.63 -5.49 13.86
N GLY A 18 -2.26 -4.21 13.82
CA GLY A 18 -1.33 -3.59 14.75
C GLY A 18 0.13 -3.65 14.30
N THR A 19 0.45 -4.38 13.23
CA THR A 19 1.81 -4.44 12.68
C THR A 19 2.26 -3.09 12.14
N SER A 20 3.49 -2.70 12.45
CA SER A 20 4.10 -1.49 11.89
C SER A 20 4.97 -1.84 10.69
N VAL A 21 4.68 -1.24 9.54
CA VAL A 21 5.43 -1.44 8.29
C VAL A 21 5.89 -0.11 7.72
N THR A 22 6.93 -0.14 6.89
CA THR A 22 7.36 1.04 6.14
C THR A 22 6.56 1.17 4.84
N PRO A 23 6.41 2.38 4.28
CA PRO A 23 5.79 2.59 2.96
C PRO A 23 6.42 1.72 1.86
N GLU A 24 7.73 1.45 1.96
CA GLU A 24 8.44 0.56 1.04
C GLU A 24 7.89 -0.86 1.05
N LYS A 25 7.56 -1.43 2.22
CA LYS A 25 6.93 -2.75 2.29
C LYS A 25 5.55 -2.71 1.63
N CYS A 26 4.78 -1.65 1.86
CA CYS A 26 3.43 -1.50 1.29
C CYS A 26 3.40 -1.51 -0.24
N ARG A 27 4.51 -1.16 -0.91
CA ARG A 27 4.59 -1.22 -2.39
C ARG A 27 4.39 -2.63 -2.95
N PHE A 28 4.57 -3.66 -2.11
CA PHE A 28 4.38 -5.06 -2.44
C PHE A 28 3.17 -5.69 -1.73
N CYS A 29 2.41 -4.89 -0.98
CA CYS A 29 1.24 -5.37 -0.26
C CYS A 29 0.04 -5.50 -1.21
N LEU A 30 -0.64 -6.65 -1.21
CA LEU A 30 -1.83 -6.86 -2.03
C LEU A 30 -2.98 -5.92 -1.72
N HIS A 31 -3.04 -5.39 -0.50
CA HIS A 31 -4.08 -4.45 -0.09
C HIS A 31 -3.74 -3.01 -0.51
N SER A 32 -2.47 -2.69 -0.82
CA SER A 32 -2.10 -1.33 -1.23
C SER A 32 -2.73 -0.97 -2.58
N ARG A 33 -3.44 0.15 -2.63
CA ARG A 33 -4.09 0.68 -3.85
C ARG A 33 -3.48 1.98 -4.32
N TYR A 34 -3.14 2.87 -3.40
CA TYR A 34 -2.50 4.14 -3.73
C TYR A 34 -1.60 4.63 -2.59
N PHE A 35 -0.74 5.59 -2.90
CA PHE A 35 0.10 6.35 -1.99
C PHE A 35 -0.24 7.83 -2.14
N VAL A 36 -0.22 8.57 -1.04
CA VAL A 36 -0.34 10.03 -1.09
C VAL A 36 1.07 10.61 -1.00
N ILE A 37 1.58 11.19 -2.08
CA ILE A 37 2.92 11.77 -2.16
C ILE A 37 2.77 13.26 -2.43
N ALA A 38 3.28 14.11 -1.52
CA ALA A 38 3.15 15.57 -1.62
C ALA A 38 1.69 16.05 -1.83
N GLY A 39 0.72 15.37 -1.21
CA GLY A 39 -0.72 15.67 -1.35
C GLY A 39 -1.36 15.12 -2.62
N VAL A 40 -0.62 14.43 -3.49
CA VAL A 40 -1.13 13.82 -4.71
C VAL A 40 -1.35 12.32 -4.51
N VAL A 41 -2.51 11.83 -4.94
CA VAL A 41 -2.84 10.41 -4.93
C VAL A 41 -2.17 9.73 -6.14
N GLU A 42 -1.24 8.84 -5.85
CA GLU A 42 -0.45 8.08 -6.82
C GLU A 42 -0.78 6.59 -6.71
N ARG A 43 -1.01 5.91 -7.84
CA ARG A 43 -1.38 4.49 -7.83
C ARG A 43 -0.26 3.60 -7.30
N SER A 44 -0.62 2.57 -6.54
CA SER A 44 0.34 1.66 -5.93
C SER A 44 1.07 0.80 -6.98
N PRO A 45 2.40 0.65 -6.88
CA PRO A 45 3.16 -0.31 -7.66
C PRO A 45 2.70 -1.77 -7.49
N ALA A 46 2.02 -2.08 -6.37
CA ALA A 46 1.44 -3.41 -6.14
C ALA A 46 0.41 -3.79 -7.22
N LEU A 47 -0.15 -2.80 -7.92
CA LEU A 47 -1.10 -3.00 -9.01
C LEU A 47 -0.43 -3.35 -10.36
N ALA A 48 0.90 -3.45 -10.44
CA ALA A 48 1.60 -3.75 -11.70
C ALA A 48 1.12 -5.05 -12.38
N PHE A 49 0.63 -6.00 -11.60
CA PHE A 49 0.08 -7.28 -12.07
C PHE A 49 -1.45 -7.36 -12.01
N CYS A 50 -2.12 -6.29 -11.57
CA CYS A 50 -3.59 -6.25 -11.54
C CYS A 50 -4.13 -6.11 -12.96
N LEU A 51 -5.00 -7.03 -13.40
CA LEU A 51 -5.61 -6.98 -14.74
C LEU A 51 -6.62 -5.84 -14.92
N ARG A 52 -7.13 -5.28 -13.82
CA ARG A 52 -8.16 -4.23 -13.84
C ARG A 52 -7.60 -2.81 -13.67
N GLU A 53 -6.61 -2.65 -12.79
CA GLU A 53 -6.10 -1.34 -12.35
C GLU A 53 -4.60 -1.18 -12.62
N ARG A 54 -4.07 -1.94 -13.60
CA ARG A 54 -2.65 -1.99 -13.93
C ARG A 54 -2.00 -0.62 -13.98
N THR A 55 -0.87 -0.48 -13.29
CA THR A 55 -0.01 0.69 -13.40
C THR A 55 1.44 0.26 -13.49
N THR A 56 2.22 0.92 -14.35
CA THR A 56 3.68 0.74 -14.48
C THR A 56 4.44 1.99 -14.07
N LYS A 57 3.74 2.98 -13.51
CA LYS A 57 4.36 4.21 -13.02
C LYS A 57 5.20 3.90 -11.79
N GLU A 58 6.49 4.19 -11.88
CA GLU A 58 7.38 4.17 -10.74
C GLU A 58 7.16 5.43 -9.89
N ILE A 59 6.98 5.23 -8.58
CA ILE A 59 6.74 6.30 -7.63
C ILE A 59 7.68 6.15 -6.43
N ASP A 60 8.11 7.28 -5.88
CA ASP A 60 8.95 7.30 -4.69
C ASP A 60 8.09 7.15 -3.43
N VAL A 61 7.78 5.90 -3.08
CA VAL A 61 6.93 5.55 -1.93
C VAL A 61 7.53 6.00 -0.59
N THR A 62 8.83 6.30 -0.52
CA THR A 62 9.47 6.77 0.72
C THR A 62 8.99 8.15 1.15
N LYS A 63 8.49 8.94 0.19
CA LYS A 63 7.91 10.28 0.41
C LYS A 63 6.41 10.25 0.67
N ALA A 64 5.82 9.06 0.79
CA ALA A 64 4.39 8.93 1.03
C ALA A 64 4.02 9.45 2.42
N SER A 65 3.03 10.34 2.47
CA SER A 65 2.41 10.83 3.70
C SER A 65 1.27 9.94 4.17
N ALA A 66 0.67 9.16 3.26
CA ALA A 66 -0.36 8.17 3.56
C ALA A 66 -0.38 7.04 2.52
N VAL A 67 -1.01 5.92 2.89
CA VAL A 67 -1.23 4.77 2.00
C VAL A 67 -2.70 4.39 2.02
N GLY A 68 -3.31 4.26 0.85
CA GLY A 68 -4.67 3.76 0.68
C GLY A 68 -4.67 2.25 0.56
N CYS A 69 -5.35 1.58 1.50
CA CYS A 69 -5.44 0.11 1.58
C CYS A 69 -6.88 -0.37 1.34
N ALA A 70 -7.08 -1.26 0.37
CA ALA A 70 -8.33 -2.00 0.17
C ALA A 70 -8.41 -3.18 1.16
N GLU A 71 -8.41 -2.86 2.44
CA GLU A 71 -8.54 -3.84 3.52
C GLU A 71 -9.99 -4.29 3.73
N GLU A 72 -10.18 -5.59 3.89
CA GLU A 72 -11.21 -6.16 4.75
C GLU A 72 -10.59 -6.28 6.16
N ARG A 73 -11.36 -6.00 7.23
CA ARG A 73 -10.80 -5.94 8.61
C ARG A 73 -10.14 -7.28 8.99
N GLY A 74 -8.84 -7.26 9.31
CA GLY A 74 -8.13 -8.37 9.97
C GLY A 74 -7.04 -9.09 9.16
N ASP A 75 -6.85 -8.77 7.87
CA ASP A 75 -5.85 -9.43 7.01
C ASP A 75 -4.40 -8.95 7.22
N GLY A 76 -4.21 -7.70 7.67
CA GLY A 76 -2.88 -7.13 7.89
C GLY A 76 -2.04 -7.01 6.62
N TYR A 77 -0.72 -7.20 6.74
CA TYR A 77 0.22 -7.09 5.60
C TYR A 77 0.35 -8.41 4.84
N ALA A 78 0.03 -8.40 3.54
CA ALA A 78 0.17 -9.55 2.65
C ALA A 78 1.10 -9.23 1.46
N SER A 79 2.32 -9.79 1.45
CA SER A 79 3.27 -9.65 0.32
C SER A 79 2.84 -10.47 -0.90
N ILE A 80 2.95 -9.90 -2.11
CA ILE A 80 2.82 -10.65 -3.37
C ILE A 80 3.81 -11.83 -3.47
N GLY A 81 4.99 -11.70 -2.85
CA GLY A 81 5.98 -12.79 -2.81
C GLY A 81 5.54 -14.04 -2.03
N ASN A 82 4.52 -13.96 -1.17
CA ASN A 82 4.03 -15.12 -0.39
C ASN A 82 2.95 -15.92 -1.12
N ILE A 83 2.44 -15.45 -2.26
CA ILE A 83 1.34 -16.11 -3.00
C ILE A 83 1.86 -17.15 -4.00
N ILE A 84 3.17 -17.18 -4.24
CA ILE A 84 3.82 -18.11 -5.17
C ILE A 84 4.59 -19.25 -4.44
N SER A 85 4.26 -19.52 -3.17
CA SER A 85 4.89 -20.59 -2.38
C SER A 85 3.97 -21.76 -2.13
#